data_AF-A0A7M2SV58-F1
#
_entry.id   AF-A0A7M2SV58-F1
#
_cell.length_a   1.000
_cell.length_b   1.000
_cell.length_c   1.000
_cell.angle_alpha   90.00
_cell.angle_beta   90.00
_cell.angle_gamma   90.00
#
_symmetry.space_group_name_H-M   'P 1'
#
loop_
_entity.id
_entity.type
_entity.pdbx_description
1 polymer ?
#
loop_
_entity_poly.entity_id
_entity_poly.type
_entity_poly.pdbx_seq_one_letter_code
_entity_poly.pdbx_strand_id
1 'polypeptide(L)'
;MPLMAITADLAAAQLPNGIEHSLVRVTPAWQIRGGDLLVGIDDGPLTHTADLRSARPFTRPRYALTQPLHALARDTGTITLDGRNYTTKPDDLVLYVPAAWCPMAYEPEQRVERIAWHTPAWGYDRTPRRYIQRGTLRRVAPDGLVAVQWDGYEETFLTGRDLVRPVDPADIAQEREESGGYAVGDRVTFGQGPSVGLVLDLYRPSFYGPFRARVLWDGTPDTAPREDTISADQLNVTTPTEA
;
A
#
# COMPACT_ATOMS: atom_id res chain seq x y z
N MET A 1 -28.90 12.27 8.26
CA MET A 1 -27.58 12.38 7.61
C MET A 1 -27.65 13.55 6.64
N PRO A 2 -26.68 14.48 6.65
CA PRO A 2 -26.67 15.56 5.67
C PRO A 2 -26.58 14.98 4.25
N LEU A 3 -27.44 15.44 3.34
CA LEU A 3 -27.29 15.18 1.92
C LEU A 3 -26.10 16.02 1.43
N MET A 4 -24.91 15.43 1.36
CA MET A 4 -23.84 16.00 0.55
C MET A 4 -24.32 15.97 -0.89
N ALA A 5 -24.41 17.14 -1.54
CA ALA A 5 -24.36 17.18 -2.99
C ALA A 5 -22.96 16.68 -3.35
N ILE A 6 -22.86 15.42 -3.76
CA ILE A 6 -21.69 14.89 -4.46
C ILE A 6 -21.57 15.78 -5.71
N THR A 7 -20.74 16.83 -5.64
CA THR A 7 -20.61 17.82 -6.70
C THR A 7 -20.08 17.16 -7.97
N ALA A 8 -20.14 17.90 -9.09
CA ALA A 8 -19.52 17.52 -10.36
C ALA A 8 -18.04 17.09 -10.23
N ASP A 9 -17.37 17.44 -9.12
CA ASP A 9 -16.00 17.05 -8.80
C ASP A 9 -15.83 15.52 -8.64
N LEU A 10 -16.83 14.80 -8.14
CA LEU A 10 -16.76 13.33 -8.09
C LEU A 10 -16.90 12.67 -9.46
N ALA A 11 -17.56 13.33 -10.42
CA ALA A 11 -17.68 12.81 -11.79
C ALA A 11 -16.31 12.69 -12.47
N ALA A 12 -15.29 13.44 -11.99
CA ALA A 12 -13.91 13.31 -12.45
C ALA A 12 -13.16 12.12 -11.82
N ALA A 13 -13.69 11.53 -10.73
CA ALA A 13 -13.10 10.32 -10.14
C ALA A 13 -13.44 9.11 -11.02
N GLN A 14 -12.42 8.51 -11.64
CA GLN A 14 -12.60 7.26 -12.36
C GLN A 14 -12.73 6.11 -11.36
N LEU A 15 -13.97 5.74 -11.04
CA LEU A 15 -14.25 4.56 -10.23
C LEU A 15 -13.94 3.28 -11.04
N PRO A 16 -13.53 2.18 -10.37
CA PRO A 16 -13.38 0.89 -11.03
C PRO A 16 -14.64 0.49 -11.81
N ASN A 17 -14.44 -0.22 -12.93
CA ASN A 17 -15.49 -0.54 -13.89
C ASN A 17 -16.74 -1.13 -13.22
N GLY A 18 -17.90 -0.53 -13.54
CA GLY A 18 -19.21 -0.99 -13.07
C GLY A 18 -19.63 -0.44 -11.71
N ILE A 19 -18.81 0.35 -11.04
CA ILE A 19 -19.18 1.01 -9.78
C ILE A 19 -19.76 2.39 -10.11
N GLU A 20 -21.01 2.59 -9.72
CA GLU A 20 -21.67 3.88 -9.86
C GLU A 20 -21.25 4.85 -8.76
N HIS A 21 -21.11 6.13 -9.09
CA HIS A 21 -20.86 7.19 -8.09
C HIS A 21 -22.00 7.30 -7.06
N SER A 22 -23.20 6.83 -7.38
CA SER A 22 -24.36 6.74 -6.48
C SER A 22 -24.10 5.86 -5.24
N LEU A 23 -23.11 4.97 -5.31
CA LEU A 23 -22.71 4.05 -4.25
C LEU A 23 -21.70 4.67 -3.27
N VAL A 24 -21.13 5.84 -3.59
CA VAL A 24 -20.19 6.51 -2.68
C VAL A 24 -20.90 6.96 -1.40
N ARG A 25 -20.24 6.74 -0.28
CA ARG A 25 -20.67 7.13 1.07
C ARG A 25 -19.59 7.98 1.71
N VAL A 26 -20.00 8.70 2.75
CA VAL A 26 -19.12 9.52 3.56
C VAL A 26 -19.15 9.00 4.99
N THR A 27 -17.97 8.81 5.57
CA THR A 27 -17.84 8.36 6.95
C THR A 27 -16.55 8.90 7.57
N PRO A 28 -16.43 9.00 8.90
CA PRO A 28 -15.14 9.27 9.55
C PRO A 28 -14.11 8.19 9.23
N ALA A 29 -12.85 8.59 9.07
CA ALA A 29 -11.73 7.70 8.74
C ALA A 29 -11.60 6.48 9.67
N TRP A 30 -11.92 6.61 10.97
CA TRP A 30 -11.88 5.48 11.91
C TRP A 30 -12.90 4.37 11.63
N GLN A 31 -13.91 4.63 10.81
CA GLN A 31 -14.91 3.62 10.42
C GLN A 31 -14.53 2.82 9.19
N ILE A 32 -13.52 3.26 8.42
CA ILE A 32 -13.05 2.56 7.22
C ILE A 32 -12.46 1.20 7.59
N ARG A 33 -12.91 0.18 6.88
CA ARG A 33 -12.45 -1.19 7.05
C ARG A 33 -11.55 -1.60 5.89
N GLY A 34 -10.69 -2.59 6.15
CA GLY A 34 -9.91 -3.21 5.10
C GLY A 34 -10.82 -3.73 3.98
N GLY A 35 -10.49 -3.39 2.74
CA GLY A 35 -11.29 -3.75 1.55
C GLY A 35 -12.40 -2.78 1.16
N ASP A 36 -12.66 -1.71 1.92
CA ASP A 36 -13.47 -0.60 1.41
C ASP A 36 -12.73 0.11 0.27
N LEU A 37 -13.43 0.53 -0.79
CA LEU A 37 -12.79 1.29 -1.87
C LEU A 37 -12.74 2.77 -1.49
N LEU A 38 -11.55 3.31 -1.28
CA LEU A 38 -11.33 4.72 -0.99
C LEU A 38 -11.40 5.53 -2.29
N VAL A 39 -12.27 6.54 -2.30
CA VAL A 39 -12.54 7.38 -3.47
C VAL A 39 -11.96 8.79 -3.30
N GLY A 40 -11.88 9.30 -2.09
CA GLY A 40 -11.41 10.66 -1.84
C GLY A 40 -11.67 11.11 -0.41
N ILE A 41 -11.58 12.41 -0.20
CA ILE A 41 -11.76 13.03 1.13
C ILE A 41 -12.70 14.22 1.05
N ASP A 42 -13.33 14.55 2.17
CA ASP A 42 -14.07 15.81 2.28
C ASP A 42 -13.08 16.99 2.28
N ASP A 43 -13.35 18.00 1.46
CA ASP A 43 -12.52 19.22 1.33
C ASP A 43 -13.17 20.43 2.03
N GLY A 44 -14.16 20.16 2.89
CA GLY A 44 -14.82 21.17 3.70
C GLY A 44 -16.02 21.87 3.03
N PRO A 45 -16.63 22.84 3.73
CA PRO A 45 -17.81 23.55 3.24
C PRO A 45 -17.48 24.48 2.07
N LEU A 46 -18.34 24.50 1.06
CA LEU A 46 -18.28 25.46 -0.03
C LEU A 46 -18.68 26.85 0.49
N THR A 47 -17.84 27.86 0.24
CA THR A 47 -17.93 29.18 0.87
C THR A 47 -19.23 29.96 0.61
N HIS A 48 -20.10 29.53 -0.32
CA HIS A 48 -21.26 30.33 -0.76
C HIS A 48 -22.56 29.55 -1.04
N THR A 49 -22.67 28.27 -0.64
CA THR A 49 -23.90 27.49 -0.90
C THR A 49 -24.33 26.70 0.33
N ALA A 50 -25.64 26.77 0.61
CA ALA A 50 -26.31 26.23 1.80
C ALA A 50 -25.85 24.81 2.18
N ASP A 51 -25.01 24.72 3.21
CA ASP A 51 -24.47 23.48 3.80
C ASP A 51 -23.85 22.48 2.80
N LEU A 52 -23.47 22.94 1.60
CA LEU A 52 -22.81 22.10 0.60
C LEU A 52 -21.34 21.94 0.97
N ARG A 53 -20.82 20.72 0.83
CA ARG A 53 -19.40 20.38 1.07
C ARG A 53 -18.75 19.96 -0.23
N SER A 54 -17.49 20.35 -0.42
CA SER A 54 -16.67 19.89 -1.54
C SER A 54 -16.01 18.56 -1.19
N ALA A 55 -15.66 17.80 -2.21
CA ALA A 55 -14.88 16.58 -2.08
C ALA A 55 -13.65 16.68 -2.97
N ARG A 56 -12.53 16.20 -2.45
CA ARG A 56 -11.30 16.02 -3.21
C ARG A 56 -11.15 14.54 -3.55
N PRO A 57 -11.56 14.11 -4.76
CA PRO A 57 -11.37 12.73 -5.17
C PRO A 57 -9.88 12.41 -5.29
N PHE A 58 -9.53 11.17 -4.99
CA PHE A 58 -8.21 10.66 -5.31
C PHE A 58 -8.11 10.44 -6.81
N THR A 59 -6.95 10.79 -7.38
CA THR A 59 -6.65 10.55 -8.79
C THR A 59 -6.81 9.06 -9.16
N ARG A 60 -6.54 8.17 -8.20
CA ARG A 60 -6.74 6.73 -8.33
C ARG A 60 -7.40 6.17 -7.06
N PRO A 61 -8.68 5.75 -7.11
CA PRO A 61 -9.32 5.05 -6.01
C PRO A 61 -8.59 3.74 -5.67
N ARG A 62 -8.50 3.39 -4.38
CA ARG A 62 -7.77 2.19 -3.92
C ARG A 62 -8.52 1.48 -2.81
N TYR A 63 -8.43 0.15 -2.79
CA TYR A 63 -8.93 -0.60 -1.65
C TYR A 63 -8.13 -0.26 -0.39
N ALA A 64 -8.85 -0.05 0.71
CA ALA A 64 -8.31 0.34 1.98
C ALA A 64 -7.46 -0.81 2.57
N LEU A 65 -6.30 -0.43 3.09
CA LEU A 65 -5.45 -1.24 3.96
C LEU A 65 -5.28 -0.45 5.25
N THR A 66 -6.37 -0.34 6.01
CA THR A 66 -6.40 0.53 7.18
C THR A 66 -5.40 0.04 8.22
N GLN A 67 -4.47 0.90 8.62
CA GLN A 67 -3.54 0.62 9.71
C GLN A 67 -3.49 1.77 10.71
N PRO A 68 -3.62 1.49 12.02
CA PRO A 68 -3.19 2.43 13.03
C PRO A 68 -1.68 2.61 12.90
N LEU A 69 -1.19 3.84 13.09
CA LEU A 69 0.25 4.05 13.17
C LEU A 69 0.83 3.26 14.35
N HIS A 70 2.03 2.72 14.16
CA HIS A 70 2.76 2.02 15.21
C HIS A 70 2.88 2.91 16.44
N ALA A 71 2.77 2.32 17.64
CA ALA A 71 2.81 3.04 18.92
C ALA A 71 4.09 3.86 19.18
N LEU A 72 5.12 3.70 18.34
CA LEU A 72 6.40 4.40 18.42
C LEU A 72 6.55 5.48 17.32
N ALA A 73 5.54 5.64 16.45
CA ALA A 73 5.52 6.71 15.49
C ALA A 73 5.27 8.04 16.20
N ARG A 74 5.87 9.14 15.72
CA ARG A 74 5.78 10.47 16.36
C ARG A 74 4.38 11.10 16.30
N ASP A 75 3.54 10.64 15.37
CA ASP A 75 2.19 11.17 15.16
C ASP A 75 1.14 10.17 15.68
N THR A 76 1.20 9.88 16.98
CA THR A 76 0.26 8.98 17.64
C THR A 76 -1.14 9.60 17.58
N GLY A 77 -2.00 9.06 16.72
CA GLY A 77 -3.37 9.56 16.57
C GLY A 77 -3.80 9.76 15.12
N THR A 78 -2.96 9.54 14.12
CA THR A 78 -3.38 9.45 12.72
C THR A 78 -3.53 8.00 12.25
N ILE A 79 -4.40 7.80 11.28
CA ILE A 79 -4.70 6.51 10.65
C ILE A 79 -4.26 6.61 9.19
N THR A 80 -3.73 5.52 8.66
CA THR A 80 -3.43 5.43 7.23
C THR A 80 -4.45 4.54 6.57
N LEU A 81 -5.09 5.06 5.52
CA LEU A 81 -6.22 4.37 4.88
C LEU A 81 -5.77 3.51 3.70
N ASP A 82 -4.84 4.01 2.90
CA ASP A 82 -4.30 3.30 1.74
C ASP A 82 -3.08 2.43 2.09
N GLY A 83 -2.69 2.43 3.36
CA GLY A 83 -1.51 1.74 3.89
C GLY A 83 -0.16 2.41 3.60
N ARG A 84 -0.10 3.42 2.73
CA ARG A 84 1.17 3.96 2.20
C ARG A 84 1.34 5.45 2.47
N ASN A 85 0.55 6.27 1.79
CA ASN A 85 0.83 7.70 1.66
C ASN A 85 -0.20 8.57 2.35
N TYR A 86 -1.45 8.10 2.41
CA TYR A 86 -2.55 8.92 2.89
C TYR A 86 -2.79 8.70 4.39
N THR A 87 -2.24 9.62 5.19
CA THR A 87 -2.50 9.74 6.63
C THR A 87 -3.56 10.79 6.91
N THR A 88 -4.48 10.49 7.81
CA THR A 88 -5.59 11.36 8.19
C THR A 88 -5.87 11.23 9.68
N LYS A 89 -6.53 12.21 10.30
CA LYS A 89 -7.04 12.07 11.66
C LYS A 89 -8.27 11.14 11.66
N PRO A 90 -8.53 10.41 12.76
CA PRO A 90 -9.66 9.52 12.90
C PRO A 90 -11.00 10.13 12.50
N ASP A 91 -11.24 11.39 12.87
CA ASP A 91 -12.52 12.08 12.68
C ASP A 91 -12.64 12.79 11.33
N ASP A 92 -11.58 12.81 10.52
CA ASP A 92 -11.64 13.38 9.17
C ASP A 92 -12.62 12.56 8.32
N LEU A 93 -13.43 13.26 7.52
CA LEU A 93 -14.43 12.62 6.68
C LEU A 93 -13.82 12.16 5.35
N VAL A 94 -14.12 10.92 5.00
CA VAL A 94 -13.62 10.28 3.78
C VAL A 94 -14.74 9.73 2.93
N LEU A 95 -14.48 9.72 1.61
CA LEU A 95 -15.37 9.18 0.61
C LEU A 95 -14.94 7.76 0.26
N TYR A 96 -15.88 6.83 0.34
CA TYR A 96 -15.61 5.42 0.09
C TYR A 96 -16.81 4.70 -0.52
N VAL A 97 -16.57 3.55 -1.12
CA VAL A 97 -17.60 2.58 -1.45
C VAL A 97 -17.41 1.37 -0.52
N PRO A 98 -18.43 1.00 0.29
CA PRO A 98 -18.35 -0.16 1.16
C PRO A 98 -17.97 -1.43 0.40
N ALA A 99 -17.13 -2.27 1.02
CA ALA A 99 -16.71 -3.56 0.44
C ALA A 99 -17.89 -4.46 0.03
N ALA A 100 -19.04 -4.33 0.68
CA ALA A 100 -20.26 -5.09 0.34
C ALA A 100 -20.82 -4.76 -1.06
N TRP A 101 -20.52 -3.58 -1.61
CA TRP A 101 -20.95 -3.14 -2.94
C TRP A 101 -19.83 -3.16 -3.96
N CYS A 102 -18.58 -3.23 -3.49
CA CYS A 102 -17.38 -3.36 -4.30
C CYS A 102 -16.47 -4.43 -3.68
N PRO A 103 -16.84 -5.72 -3.76
CA PRO A 103 -16.03 -6.77 -3.18
C PRO A 103 -14.76 -6.98 -4.00
N MET A 104 -13.62 -7.12 -3.33
CA MET A 104 -12.40 -7.58 -3.98
C MET A 104 -12.55 -9.05 -4.37
N ALA A 105 -12.35 -9.32 -5.66
CA ALA A 105 -12.12 -10.67 -6.14
C ALA A 105 -10.66 -11.05 -5.90
N TYR A 106 -10.45 -12.27 -5.40
CA TYR A 106 -9.13 -12.85 -5.24
C TYR A 106 -9.05 -14.10 -6.10
N GLU A 107 -8.03 -14.17 -6.93
CA GLU A 107 -7.75 -15.32 -7.78
C GLU A 107 -6.44 -15.98 -7.38
N PRO A 108 -6.33 -17.33 -7.43
CA PRO A 108 -5.05 -18.00 -7.29
C PRO A 108 -4.00 -17.44 -8.26
N GLU A 109 -2.74 -17.42 -7.81
CA GLU A 109 -1.57 -16.84 -8.49
C GLU A 109 -1.60 -15.30 -8.63
N GLN A 110 -2.65 -14.63 -8.17
CA GLN A 110 -2.71 -13.17 -8.16
C GLN A 110 -1.68 -12.57 -7.19
N ARG A 111 -1.08 -11.45 -7.59
CA ARG A 111 -0.21 -10.65 -6.72
C ARG A 111 -1.05 -9.86 -5.72
N VAL A 112 -0.68 -9.96 -4.45
CA VAL A 112 -1.33 -9.23 -3.36
C VAL A 112 -0.29 -8.51 -2.52
N GLU A 113 -0.74 -7.47 -1.82
CA GLU A 113 0.09 -6.70 -0.91
C GLU A 113 -0.59 -6.49 0.44
N ARG A 114 0.24 -6.35 1.47
CA ARG A 114 -0.13 -5.88 2.80
C ARG A 114 0.87 -4.83 3.27
N ILE A 115 0.52 -4.15 4.35
CA ILE A 115 1.48 -3.30 5.06
C ILE A 115 2.10 -4.09 6.20
N ALA A 116 3.43 -4.11 6.23
CA ALA A 116 4.22 -4.71 7.29
C ALA A 116 5.08 -3.63 7.97
N TRP A 117 5.58 -3.97 9.15
CA TRP A 117 6.46 -3.09 9.92
C TRP A 117 7.85 -3.70 9.99
N HIS A 118 8.85 -2.89 9.71
CA HIS A 118 10.25 -3.23 9.90
C HIS A 118 10.85 -2.21 10.87
N THR A 119 11.44 -2.70 11.96
CA THR A 119 12.24 -1.86 12.84
C THR A 119 13.70 -2.03 12.45
N PRO A 120 14.38 -0.99 11.91
CA PRO A 120 15.77 -1.11 11.52
C PRO A 120 16.64 -1.55 12.70
N ALA A 121 17.41 -2.62 12.50
CA ALA A 121 18.27 -3.18 13.55
C ALA A 121 19.47 -2.28 13.91
N TRP A 122 19.89 -1.38 13.00
CA TRP A 122 21.12 -0.59 13.13
C TRP A 122 20.90 0.87 12.69
N GLY A 123 21.40 1.82 13.48
CA GLY A 123 21.33 3.27 13.21
C GLY A 123 20.81 4.10 14.39
N TYR A 124 20.99 5.43 14.31
CA TYR A 124 20.44 6.37 15.29
C TYR A 124 18.90 6.44 15.28
N ASP A 125 18.28 5.96 14.21
CA ASP A 125 16.83 5.95 14.04
C ASP A 125 16.28 4.51 14.13
N ARG A 126 15.74 4.19 15.31
CA ARG A 126 15.01 2.93 15.57
C ARG A 126 13.50 3.06 15.36
N THR A 127 13.05 4.13 14.69
CA THR A 127 11.62 4.32 14.42
C THR A 127 11.13 3.20 13.50
N PRO A 128 10.08 2.43 13.88
CA PRO A 128 9.47 1.43 13.02
C PRO A 128 9.02 2.06 11.70
N ARG A 129 9.33 1.37 10.61
CA ARG A 129 9.04 1.80 9.24
C ARG A 129 7.98 0.90 8.67
N ARG A 130 6.99 1.50 8.03
CA ARG A 130 6.01 0.77 7.23
C ARG A 130 6.62 0.48 5.89
N TYR A 131 6.35 -0.71 5.40
CA TYR A 131 6.65 -1.06 4.03
C TYR A 131 5.53 -1.92 3.46
N ILE A 132 5.44 -1.90 2.13
CA ILE A 132 4.54 -2.76 1.39
C ILE A 132 5.24 -4.11 1.27
N GLN A 133 4.64 -5.14 1.86
CA GLN A 133 5.05 -6.51 1.61
C GLN A 133 4.16 -7.09 0.51
N ARG A 134 4.78 -7.53 -0.58
CA ARG A 134 4.10 -8.19 -1.69
C ARG A 134 4.25 -9.70 -1.60
N GLY A 135 3.32 -10.41 -2.23
CA GLY A 135 3.29 -11.87 -2.25
C GLY A 135 2.36 -12.38 -3.33
N THR A 136 2.35 -13.70 -3.48
CA THR A 136 1.49 -14.40 -4.43
C THR A 136 0.41 -15.16 -3.68
N LEU A 137 -0.84 -14.94 -4.05
CA LEU A 137 -1.97 -15.66 -3.49
C LEU A 137 -1.94 -17.10 -4.00
N ARG A 138 -1.83 -18.07 -3.09
CA ARG A 138 -1.79 -19.50 -3.44
C ARG A 138 -3.16 -20.15 -3.40
N ARG A 139 -4.01 -19.71 -2.47
CA ARG A 139 -5.35 -20.28 -2.30
C ARG A 139 -6.29 -19.29 -1.63
N VAL A 140 -7.54 -19.29 -2.07
CA VAL A 140 -8.65 -18.62 -1.39
C VAL A 140 -9.39 -19.64 -0.55
N ALA A 141 -9.50 -19.43 0.76
CA ALA A 141 -10.23 -20.32 1.65
C ALA A 141 -11.71 -19.92 1.75
N PRO A 142 -12.65 -20.88 1.98
CA PRO A 142 -14.09 -20.61 2.08
C PRO A 142 -14.49 -19.76 3.30
N ASP A 143 -13.66 -19.74 4.34
CA ASP A 143 -13.85 -19.03 5.61
C ASP A 143 -13.48 -17.54 5.55
N GLY A 144 -13.21 -17.01 4.36
CA GLY A 144 -12.82 -15.61 4.19
C GLY A 144 -11.32 -15.36 4.44
N LEU A 145 -10.51 -16.40 4.65
CA LEU A 145 -9.05 -16.29 4.68
C LEU A 145 -8.45 -16.48 3.27
N VAL A 146 -7.21 -16.02 3.11
CA VAL A 146 -6.38 -16.27 1.93
C VAL A 146 -5.02 -16.80 2.36
N ALA A 147 -4.51 -17.78 1.60
CA ALA A 147 -3.18 -18.32 1.78
C ALA A 147 -2.23 -17.60 0.83
N VAL A 148 -1.26 -16.87 1.38
CA VAL A 148 -0.34 -16.02 0.62
C VAL A 148 1.09 -16.48 0.88
N GLN A 149 1.84 -16.70 -0.19
CA GLN A 149 3.30 -16.84 -0.11
C GLN A 149 3.92 -15.46 -0.29
N TRP A 150 4.48 -14.91 0.79
CA TRP A 150 5.10 -13.59 0.76
C TRP A 150 6.47 -13.64 0.09
N ASP A 151 6.82 -12.58 -0.62
CA ASP A 151 8.12 -12.44 -1.25
C ASP A 151 9.25 -12.59 -0.24
N GLY A 152 10.22 -13.45 -0.54
CA GLY A 152 11.34 -13.78 0.34
C GLY A 152 11.03 -14.86 1.38
N TYR A 153 9.82 -15.42 1.41
CA TYR A 153 9.44 -16.51 2.29
C TYR A 153 9.09 -17.78 1.49
N GLU A 154 9.61 -18.92 1.93
CA GLU A 154 9.28 -20.22 1.34
C GLU A 154 7.89 -20.71 1.77
N GLU A 155 7.48 -20.37 2.99
CA GLU A 155 6.22 -20.81 3.57
C GLU A 155 5.02 -20.00 3.07
N THR A 156 3.84 -20.62 3.12
CA THR A 156 2.57 -19.96 2.86
C THR A 156 1.87 -19.63 4.17
N PHE A 157 1.35 -18.41 4.27
CA PHE A 157 0.72 -17.87 5.47
C PHE A 157 -0.78 -17.66 5.26
N LEU A 158 -1.60 -18.09 6.22
CA LEU A 158 -3.02 -17.72 6.26
C LEU A 158 -3.16 -16.28 6.73
N THR A 159 -3.87 -15.46 5.95
CA THR A 159 -4.05 -14.03 6.18
C THR A 159 -5.53 -13.67 6.00
N GLY A 160 -6.04 -12.74 6.81
CA GLY A 160 -7.38 -12.17 6.62
C GLY A 160 -7.45 -11.36 5.33
N ARG A 161 -8.57 -11.44 4.60
CA ARG A 161 -8.78 -10.66 3.37
C ARG A 161 -8.77 -9.15 3.60
N ASP A 162 -9.19 -8.71 4.78
CA ASP A 162 -9.15 -7.30 5.19
C ASP A 162 -7.72 -6.76 5.39
N LEU A 163 -6.72 -7.63 5.46
CA LEU A 163 -5.32 -7.26 5.65
C LEU A 163 -4.52 -7.23 4.35
N VAL A 164 -5.13 -7.60 3.23
CA VAL A 164 -4.46 -7.68 1.93
C VAL A 164 -5.32 -7.07 0.84
N ARG A 165 -4.70 -6.54 -0.21
CA ARG A 165 -5.40 -6.16 -1.44
C ARG A 165 -4.64 -6.67 -2.66
N PRO A 166 -5.30 -6.84 -3.81
CA PRO A 166 -4.61 -6.99 -5.08
C PRO A 166 -3.59 -5.87 -5.29
N VAL A 167 -2.42 -6.22 -5.82
CA VAL A 167 -1.44 -5.22 -6.26
C VAL A 167 -2.03 -4.48 -7.47
N ASP A 168 -1.94 -3.15 -7.45
CA ASP A 168 -2.24 -2.33 -8.62
C ASP A 168 -0.96 -2.18 -9.47
N PRO A 169 -0.94 -2.63 -10.74
CA PRO A 169 0.18 -2.46 -11.65
C PRO A 169 0.69 -1.00 -11.74
N ALA A 170 -0.23 -0.03 -11.65
CA ALA A 170 0.11 1.37 -11.69
C ALA A 170 0.83 1.86 -10.41
N ASP A 171 0.72 1.13 -9.30
CA ASP A 171 1.52 1.40 -8.10
C ASP A 171 2.96 0.92 -8.23
N ILE A 172 3.19 -0.21 -8.91
CA ILE A 172 4.53 -0.66 -9.26
C ILE A 172 5.18 0.34 -10.23
N ALA A 173 4.44 0.79 -11.24
CA ALA A 173 4.93 1.78 -12.19
C ALA A 173 5.32 3.10 -11.51
N GLN A 174 4.45 3.63 -10.63
CA GLN A 174 4.73 4.85 -9.88
C GLN A 174 5.93 4.67 -8.93
N GLU A 175 6.01 3.55 -8.21
CA GLU A 175 7.15 3.24 -7.34
C GLU A 175 8.46 3.20 -8.12
N ARG A 176 8.44 2.61 -9.32
CA ARG A 176 9.58 2.55 -10.23
C ARG A 176 9.99 3.94 -10.72
N GLU A 177 9.04 4.78 -11.07
CA GLU A 177 9.29 6.17 -11.48
C GLU A 177 9.93 6.97 -10.34
N GLU A 178 9.37 6.88 -9.13
CA GLU A 178 9.83 7.66 -7.97
C GLU A 178 11.21 7.22 -7.45
N SER A 179 11.51 5.93 -7.55
CA SER A 179 12.75 5.32 -7.06
C SER A 179 13.92 5.37 -8.03
N GLY A 180 13.68 5.82 -9.27
CA GLY A 180 14.69 5.85 -10.33
C GLY A 180 14.92 4.48 -10.99
N GLY A 181 13.90 3.64 -11.06
CA GLY A 181 13.92 2.39 -11.83
C GLY A 181 13.63 1.12 -11.03
N TYR A 182 13.32 1.19 -9.73
CA TYR A 182 13.20 0.04 -8.83
C TYR A 182 11.79 -0.15 -8.26
N ALA A 183 11.37 -1.39 -8.06
CA ALA A 183 10.16 -1.73 -7.32
C ALA A 183 10.41 -2.84 -6.29
N VAL A 184 9.57 -2.90 -5.25
CA VAL A 184 9.54 -4.06 -4.34
C VAL A 184 9.16 -5.32 -5.10
N GLY A 185 9.92 -6.40 -4.89
CA GLY A 185 9.84 -7.66 -5.64
C GLY A 185 10.90 -7.79 -6.73
N ASP A 186 11.61 -6.70 -7.09
CA ASP A 186 12.63 -6.76 -8.14
C ASP A 186 13.80 -7.65 -7.70
N ARG A 187 14.33 -8.45 -8.63
CA ARG A 187 15.62 -9.11 -8.44
C ARG A 187 16.75 -8.19 -8.82
N VAL A 188 17.73 -8.04 -7.94
CA VAL A 188 18.84 -7.07 -8.06
C VAL A 188 20.20 -7.73 -7.84
N THR A 189 21.26 -7.11 -8.35
CA THR A 189 22.66 -7.41 -7.99
C THR A 189 23.32 -6.18 -7.39
N PHE A 190 24.40 -6.39 -6.63
CA PHE A 190 25.25 -5.32 -6.13
C PHE A 190 26.54 -5.21 -6.98
N GLY A 191 26.75 -4.07 -7.63
CA GLY A 191 27.91 -3.86 -8.51
C GLY A 191 27.99 -4.89 -9.65
N GLN A 192 29.21 -5.40 -9.91
CA GLN A 192 29.48 -6.49 -10.88
C GLN A 192 29.47 -7.89 -10.23
N GLY A 193 28.93 -8.00 -9.01
CA GLY A 193 28.95 -9.25 -8.23
C GLY A 193 27.90 -10.27 -8.72
N PRO A 194 28.12 -11.58 -8.47
CA PRO A 194 27.21 -12.64 -8.91
C PRO A 194 25.98 -12.84 -8.00
N SER A 195 25.97 -12.22 -6.82
CA SER A 195 24.89 -12.38 -5.84
C SER A 195 23.63 -11.66 -6.31
N VAL A 196 22.56 -12.44 -6.49
CA VAL A 196 21.21 -11.95 -6.76
C VAL A 196 20.48 -11.81 -5.43
N GLY A 197 19.71 -10.73 -5.29
CA GLY A 197 18.87 -10.48 -4.14
C GLY A 197 17.48 -10.03 -4.56
N LEU A 198 16.55 -10.05 -3.61
CA LEU A 198 15.16 -9.65 -3.77
C LEU A 198 14.91 -8.36 -3.00
N VAL A 199 14.41 -7.32 -3.66
CA VAL A 199 14.02 -6.07 -3.01
C VAL A 199 12.76 -6.33 -2.17
N LEU A 200 12.88 -6.23 -0.85
CA LEU A 200 11.78 -6.42 0.09
C LEU A 200 11.07 -5.12 0.50
N ASP A 201 11.76 -3.98 0.39
CA ASP A 201 11.27 -2.66 0.78
C ASP A 201 12.06 -1.56 0.06
N LEU A 202 11.41 -0.43 -0.25
CA LEU A 202 11.99 0.80 -0.78
C LEU A 202 11.51 1.99 0.04
N TYR A 203 12.45 2.76 0.59
CA TYR A 203 12.11 3.94 1.39
C TYR A 203 13.14 5.07 1.25
N ARG A 204 12.74 6.31 1.54
CA ARG A 204 13.67 7.44 1.66
C ARG A 204 13.98 7.72 3.14
N PRO A 205 15.25 7.65 3.60
CA PRO A 205 15.61 7.92 4.99
C PRO A 205 15.48 9.41 5.37
N SER A 206 15.46 10.30 4.38
CA SER A 206 15.20 11.72 4.51
C SER A 206 14.39 12.21 3.31
N PHE A 207 13.63 13.30 3.47
CA PHE A 207 12.69 13.78 2.44
C PHE A 207 13.34 14.01 1.05
N TYR A 208 14.64 14.33 1.02
CA TYR A 208 15.42 14.61 -0.19
C TYR A 208 16.58 13.63 -0.45
N GLY A 209 16.69 12.55 0.32
CA GLY A 209 17.76 11.55 0.16
C GLY A 209 17.48 10.52 -0.94
N PRO A 210 18.52 9.80 -1.41
CA PRO A 210 18.32 8.66 -2.31
C PRO A 210 17.44 7.60 -1.63
N PHE A 211 16.69 6.87 -2.44
CA PHE A 211 15.97 5.69 -1.97
C PHE A 211 16.97 4.66 -1.42
N ARG A 212 16.58 4.01 -0.33
CA ARG A 212 17.23 2.82 0.20
C ARG A 212 16.34 1.62 -0.09
N ALA A 213 16.98 0.52 -0.40
CA ALA A 213 16.36 -0.78 -0.55
C ALA A 213 16.74 -1.67 0.62
N ARG A 214 15.76 -2.38 1.19
CA ARG A 214 16.03 -3.59 1.98
C ARG A 214 16.04 -4.75 1.02
N VAL A 215 17.12 -5.51 0.99
CA VAL A 215 17.33 -6.60 0.03
C VAL A 215 17.60 -7.89 0.79
N LEU A 216 16.87 -8.95 0.44
CA LEU A 216 17.19 -10.32 0.84
C LEU A 216 18.12 -10.92 -0.21
N TRP A 217 19.38 -11.13 0.13
CA TRP A 217 20.33 -11.76 -0.77
C TRP A 217 20.16 -13.26 -0.74
N ASP A 218 20.08 -13.87 -1.93
CA ASP A 218 20.13 -15.32 -2.07
C ASP A 218 21.50 -15.76 -1.51
N GLY A 219 21.48 -16.61 -0.49
CA GLY A 219 22.71 -17.18 0.08
C GLY A 219 23.49 -17.95 -0.96
N THR A 220 24.81 -18.05 -0.82
CA THR A 220 25.58 -19.06 -1.54
C THR A 220 25.39 -20.42 -0.84
N PRO A 221 25.77 -21.56 -1.45
CA PRO A 221 25.73 -22.85 -0.76
C PRO A 221 26.43 -22.86 0.61
N ASP A 222 27.38 -21.95 0.82
CA ASP A 222 28.18 -21.81 2.05
C ASP A 222 27.73 -20.67 2.97
N THR A 223 26.69 -19.90 2.59
CA THR A 223 26.20 -18.77 3.40
C THR A 223 24.68 -18.75 3.46
N ALA A 224 24.13 -18.56 4.67
CA ALA A 224 22.70 -18.39 4.84
C ALA A 224 22.22 -17.10 4.13
N PRO A 225 20.95 -17.04 3.67
CA PRO A 225 20.33 -15.81 3.22
C PRO A 225 20.50 -14.69 4.25
N ARG A 226 20.74 -13.47 3.78
CA ARG A 226 20.97 -12.32 4.65
C ARG A 226 20.22 -11.10 4.14
N GLU A 227 19.73 -10.29 5.06
CA GLU A 227 19.09 -9.01 4.76
C GLU A 227 20.09 -7.86 4.92
N ASP A 228 20.22 -7.04 3.88
CA ASP A 228 20.96 -5.78 3.94
C ASP A 228 20.05 -4.59 3.66
N THR A 229 20.48 -3.42 4.10
CA THR A 229 19.93 -2.12 3.67
C THR A 229 20.98 -1.36 2.90
N ILE A 230 20.67 -0.99 1.66
CA ILE A 230 21.62 -0.35 0.74
C ILE A 230 20.97 0.78 -0.03
N SER A 231 21.74 1.75 -0.53
CA SER A 231 21.20 2.78 -1.41
C SER A 231 20.83 2.17 -2.76
N ALA A 232 19.64 2.50 -3.27
CA ALA A 232 19.09 1.87 -4.47
C ALA A 232 19.90 2.19 -5.74
N ASP A 233 20.60 3.32 -5.77
CA ASP A 233 21.52 3.72 -6.84
C ASP A 233 22.78 2.85 -6.94
N GLN A 234 23.04 2.00 -5.95
CA GLN A 234 24.16 1.05 -5.95
C GLN A 234 23.77 -0.36 -6.45
N LEU A 235 22.49 -0.55 -6.78
CA LEU A 235 21.94 -1.81 -7.26
C LEU A 235 21.84 -1.81 -8.78
N ASN A 236 21.67 -3.00 -9.37
CA ASN A 236 21.27 -3.16 -10.76
C ASN A 236 20.08 -4.13 -10.82
N VAL A 237 18.98 -3.75 -11.48
CA VAL A 237 17.83 -4.65 -11.68
C VAL A 237 18.19 -5.73 -12.71
N THR A 238 17.98 -6.99 -12.34
CA THR A 238 18.25 -8.16 -13.18
C THR A 238 16.98 -8.87 -13.63
N THR A 239 15.92 -8.82 -12.82
CA THR A 239 14.58 -9.27 -13.22
C THR A 239 13.57 -8.31 -12.60
N PRO A 240 12.88 -7.51 -13.42
CA PRO A 240 11.85 -6.61 -12.91
C PRO A 240 10.64 -7.42 -12.45
N THR A 241 10.03 -6.99 -11.35
CA THR A 241 8.69 -7.42 -10.94
C THR A 241 7.72 -7.06 -12.04
N GLU A 242 6.90 -8.04 -12.44
CA GLU A 242 5.77 -7.78 -13.33
C GLU A 242 4.79 -6.82 -12.67
N ALA A 243 4.26 -5.89 -13.48
CA ALA A 243 3.26 -4.93 -13.04
C ALA A 243 1.89 -5.61 -12.92
#